data_AF-A0A1C3KTJ2-F1
#
_entry.id   AF-A0A1C3KTJ2-F1
#
_cell.length_a   1.000
_cell.length_b   1.000
_cell.length_c   1.000
_cell.angle_alpha   90.00
_cell.angle_beta   90.00
_cell.angle_gamma   90.00
#
_symmetry.space_group_name_H-M   'P 1'
#
loop_
_entity.id
_entity.type
_entity.pdbx_description
1 polymer ?
#
loop_
_entity_poly.entity_id
_entity_poly.type
_entity_poly.pdbx_seq_one_letter_code
_entity_poly.pdbx_strand_id
1 'polypeptide(L)'
;MLNSVFFLLLSLFFLQLNSVLCSYVECSTVTVDEDILSYCKNESTCYIKNVDNFEYSSITCVCKKYKDDYFFAGPDCSIKIPYHYKTMKNNEVLNTSWIEDLFKINTWKNEENRVGKICINPQCK
;
A
#
# COMPACT_ATOMS: atom_id res chain seq x y z
N MET A 1 -23.57 -35.75 20.24
CA MET A 1 -24.09 -34.92 19.12
C MET A 1 -23.43 -33.54 19.06
N LEU A 2 -23.12 -32.87 20.19
CA LEU A 2 -22.45 -31.55 20.20
C LEU A 2 -21.05 -31.53 19.53
N ASN A 3 -20.25 -32.58 19.71
CA ASN A 3 -18.90 -32.68 19.11
C ASN A 3 -18.90 -32.78 17.58
N SER A 4 -19.91 -33.42 16.98
CA SER A 4 -20.02 -33.52 15.50
C SER A 4 -20.40 -32.18 14.88
N VAL A 5 -21.24 -31.39 15.56
CA VAL A 5 -21.62 -30.03 15.10
C VAL A 5 -20.43 -29.08 15.20
N PHE A 6 -19.62 -29.20 16.26
CA PHE A 6 -18.40 -28.41 16.41
C PHE A 6 -17.36 -28.71 15.32
N PHE A 7 -17.19 -29.99 14.95
CA PHE A 7 -16.30 -30.40 13.86
C PHE A 7 -16.75 -29.88 12.48
N LEU A 8 -18.06 -29.88 12.21
CA LEU A 8 -18.64 -29.32 11.00
C LEU A 8 -18.49 -27.80 10.90
N LEU A 9 -18.65 -27.09 12.02
CA LEU A 9 -18.42 -25.64 12.08
C LEU A 9 -16.94 -25.29 11.89
N LEU A 10 -16.04 -26.09 12.47
CA LEU A 10 -14.60 -25.90 12.32
C LEU A 10 -14.15 -26.12 10.87
N SER A 11 -14.66 -27.17 10.20
CA SER A 11 -14.30 -27.46 8.80
C SER A 11 -14.81 -26.41 7.83
N LEU A 12 -16.02 -25.87 8.05
CA LEU A 12 -16.55 -24.74 7.28
C LEU A 12 -15.70 -23.47 7.46
N PHE A 13 -15.18 -23.23 8.66
CA PHE A 13 -14.29 -22.11 8.95
C PHE A 13 -12.95 -22.24 8.20
N PHE A 14 -12.38 -23.46 8.15
CA PHE A 14 -11.16 -23.72 7.37
C PHE A 14 -11.37 -23.61 5.85
N LEU A 15 -12.55 -23.99 5.33
CA LEU A 15 -12.89 -23.78 3.93
C LEU A 15 -13.01 -22.28 3.57
N GLN A 16 -13.57 -21.46 4.46
CA GLN A 16 -13.64 -20.01 4.25
C GLN A 16 -12.27 -19.32 4.34
N LEU A 17 -11.34 -19.83 5.15
CA LEU A 17 -9.98 -19.30 5.22
C LEU A 17 -9.21 -19.46 3.90
N ASN A 18 -9.38 -20.58 3.19
CA ASN A 18 -8.74 -20.82 1.90
C ASN A 18 -9.25 -19.87 0.80
N SER A 19 -10.50 -19.40 0.88
CA SER A 19 -11.06 -18.45 -0.11
C SER A 19 -10.53 -17.02 0.03
N VAL A 20 -9.80 -16.70 1.09
CA VAL A 20 -9.26 -15.34 1.33
C VAL A 20 -7.78 -15.22 0.93
N LEU A 21 -7.08 -16.33 0.75
CA LEU A 21 -5.72 -16.29 0.18
C LEU A 21 -5.81 -16.17 -1.34
N CYS A 22 -5.65 -14.95 -1.85
CA CYS A 22 -5.14 -14.81 -3.21
C CYS A 22 -3.74 -15.40 -3.27
N SER A 23 -3.55 -16.44 -4.07
CA SER A 23 -2.20 -16.92 -4.38
C SER A 23 -1.52 -15.86 -5.25
N TYR A 24 -0.46 -15.26 -4.70
CA TYR A 24 0.49 -14.43 -5.43
C TYR A 24 1.78 -15.21 -5.55
N VAL A 25 2.30 -15.27 -6.77
CA VAL A 25 3.55 -15.97 -7.10
C VAL A 25 4.49 -14.98 -7.79
N GLU A 26 5.77 -15.03 -7.47
CA GLU A 26 6.75 -14.11 -8.04
C GLU A 26 6.91 -14.35 -9.55
N CYS A 27 6.93 -13.27 -10.35
CA CYS A 27 6.97 -13.39 -11.82
C CYS A 27 8.16 -14.23 -12.31
N SER A 28 9.33 -14.09 -11.68
CA SER A 28 10.57 -14.83 -11.99
C SER A 28 10.45 -16.35 -11.84
N THR A 29 9.48 -16.82 -11.05
CA THR A 29 9.25 -18.26 -10.84
C THR A 29 8.25 -18.85 -11.84
N VAL A 30 7.51 -18.01 -12.55
CA VAL A 30 6.44 -18.42 -13.50
C VAL A 30 6.88 -18.23 -14.95
N THR A 31 7.72 -17.25 -15.24
CA THR A 31 8.15 -16.94 -16.60
C THR A 31 9.60 -16.48 -16.67
N VAL A 32 10.21 -16.66 -17.84
CA VAL A 32 11.54 -16.15 -18.23
C VAL A 32 11.46 -15.03 -19.26
N ASP A 33 10.25 -14.59 -19.62
CA ASP A 33 10.00 -13.53 -20.58
C ASP A 33 10.47 -12.16 -20.03
N GLU A 34 11.43 -11.54 -20.72
CA GLU A 34 12.04 -10.28 -20.28
C GLU A 34 11.05 -9.10 -20.26
N ASP A 35 10.04 -9.07 -21.13
CA ASP A 35 9.04 -8.00 -21.16
C ASP A 35 8.15 -8.07 -19.91
N ILE A 36 7.80 -9.28 -19.47
CA ILE A 36 7.04 -9.49 -18.22
C ILE A 36 7.89 -9.17 -17.00
N LEU A 37 9.13 -9.65 -16.96
CA LEU A 37 10.03 -9.43 -15.83
C LEU A 37 10.44 -7.96 -15.67
N SER A 38 10.42 -7.18 -16.76
CA SER A 38 10.72 -5.75 -16.75
C SER A 38 9.50 -4.84 -16.58
N TYR A 39 8.28 -5.40 -16.52
CA TYR A 39 7.04 -4.63 -16.38
C TYR A 39 7.03 -3.75 -15.12
N CYS A 40 7.44 -4.31 -13.97
CA CYS A 40 7.51 -3.58 -12.70
C CYS A 40 8.81 -2.75 -12.62
N LYS A 41 8.70 -1.42 -12.64
CA LYS A 41 9.84 -0.49 -12.74
C LYS A 41 10.39 -0.08 -11.37
N ASN A 42 11.53 0.60 -11.37
CA ASN A 42 12.08 1.27 -10.19
C ASN A 42 12.37 0.34 -8.99
N GLU A 43 12.99 -0.81 -9.24
CA GLU A 43 13.32 -1.82 -8.21
C GLU A 43 12.07 -2.35 -7.46
N SER A 44 10.90 -2.31 -8.09
CA SER A 44 9.67 -2.88 -7.53
C SER A 44 9.62 -4.40 -7.74
N THR A 45 8.88 -5.10 -6.87
CA THR A 45 8.72 -6.55 -6.97
C THR A 45 7.48 -6.91 -7.80
N CYS A 46 7.62 -7.92 -8.66
CA CYS A 46 6.58 -8.37 -9.58
C CYS A 46 5.93 -9.67 -9.09
N TYR A 47 4.60 -9.67 -9.02
CA TYR A 47 3.81 -10.87 -8.71
C TYR A 47 2.72 -11.11 -9.76
N ILE A 48 2.42 -12.38 -10.02
CA ILE A 48 1.25 -12.82 -10.77
C ILE A 48 0.20 -13.32 -9.77
N LYS A 49 -1.00 -12.78 -9.89
CA LYS A 49 -2.18 -13.21 -9.16
C LYS A 49 -2.95 -14.24 -9.98
N ASN A 50 -3.55 -15.24 -9.32
CA ASN A 50 -4.41 -16.26 -9.95
C ASN A 50 -3.68 -17.07 -11.04
N VAL A 51 -2.46 -17.55 -10.76
CA VAL A 51 -1.64 -18.31 -11.73
C VAL A 51 -2.40 -19.50 -12.32
N ASP A 52 -3.22 -20.18 -11.52
CA ASP A 52 -3.98 -21.37 -11.96
C ASP A 52 -5.22 -21.03 -12.82
N ASN A 53 -5.59 -19.75 -12.94
CA ASN A 53 -6.73 -19.30 -13.73
C ASN A 53 -6.29 -18.23 -14.74
N PHE A 54 -5.78 -18.70 -15.88
CA PHE A 54 -5.19 -17.86 -16.94
C PHE A 54 -6.08 -16.69 -17.38
N GLU A 55 -7.40 -16.88 -17.46
CA GLU A 55 -8.36 -15.86 -17.91
C GLU A 55 -8.43 -14.65 -16.97
N TYR A 56 -8.14 -14.85 -15.69
CA TYR A 56 -8.17 -13.81 -14.65
C TYR A 56 -6.80 -13.59 -14.01
N SER A 57 -5.74 -14.03 -14.69
CA SER A 57 -4.37 -13.80 -14.26
C SER A 57 -4.00 -12.33 -14.46
N SER A 58 -3.33 -11.74 -13.47
CA SER A 58 -2.96 -10.32 -13.53
C SER A 58 -1.63 -10.07 -12.86
N ILE A 59 -0.82 -9.21 -13.46
CA ILE A 59 0.44 -8.74 -12.86
C ILE A 59 0.13 -7.67 -11.82
N THR A 60 0.79 -7.75 -10.67
CA THR A 60 0.74 -6.78 -9.58
C THR A 60 2.16 -6.38 -9.22
N CYS A 61 2.45 -5.07 -9.29
CA CYS A 61 3.73 -4.52 -8.86
C CYS A 61 3.62 -3.98 -7.43
N VAL A 62 4.56 -4.38 -6.56
CA VAL A 62 4.69 -3.82 -5.22
C VAL A 62 5.77 -2.75 -5.25
N CYS A 63 5.33 -1.49 -5.32
CA CYS A 63 6.23 -0.35 -5.45
C CYS A 63 7.07 -0.15 -4.20
N LYS A 64 8.35 0.22 -4.40
CA LYS A 64 9.25 0.59 -3.30
C LYS A 64 8.78 1.90 -2.69
N LYS A 65 8.33 1.82 -1.43
CA LYS A 65 7.74 2.96 -0.72
C LYS A 65 8.80 3.89 -0.14
N TYR A 66 9.96 3.42 0.29
CA TYR A 66 10.89 4.26 1.07
C TYR A 66 12.12 4.65 0.25
N LYS A 67 12.05 5.82 -0.42
CA LYS A 67 13.22 6.62 -0.80
C LYS A 67 13.08 7.97 -0.07
N ASP A 68 14.20 8.59 0.28
CA ASP A 68 14.28 9.70 1.25
C ASP A 68 13.15 10.74 1.11
N ASP A 69 12.96 11.27 -0.10
CA ASP A 69 12.06 12.36 -0.42
C ASP A 69 10.94 12.00 -1.42
N TYR A 70 10.78 10.72 -1.79
CA TYR A 70 9.72 10.27 -2.68
C TYR A 70 9.37 8.78 -2.56
N PHE A 71 8.23 8.40 -3.13
CA PHE A 71 7.86 7.01 -3.34
C PHE A 71 7.38 6.79 -4.78
N PHE A 72 7.38 5.53 -5.22
CA PHE A 72 6.85 5.16 -6.53
C PHE A 72 5.41 4.64 -6.43
N ALA A 73 4.60 4.94 -7.44
CA ALA A 73 3.20 4.54 -7.52
C ALA A 73 2.79 4.28 -8.98
N GLY A 74 1.51 3.90 -9.17
CA GLY A 74 0.98 3.46 -10.46
C GLY A 74 1.04 1.94 -10.64
N PRO A 75 0.38 1.41 -11.68
CA PRO A 75 0.27 -0.04 -11.90
C PRO A 75 1.62 -0.72 -12.19
N ASP A 76 2.58 0.02 -12.76
CA ASP A 76 3.94 -0.43 -13.10
C ASP A 76 5.01 0.24 -12.22
N CYS A 77 4.60 0.96 -11.17
CA CYS A 77 5.49 1.74 -10.30
C CYS A 77 6.33 2.81 -11.02
N SER A 78 5.91 3.30 -12.18
CA SER A 78 6.63 4.34 -12.94
C SER A 78 6.49 5.75 -12.37
N ILE A 79 5.45 6.02 -11.59
CA ILE A 79 5.09 7.38 -11.18
C ILE A 79 5.88 7.73 -9.92
N LYS A 80 6.81 8.69 -10.04
CA LYS A 80 7.52 9.25 -8.90
C LYS A 80 6.64 10.27 -8.17
N ILE A 81 6.29 10.01 -6.93
CA ILE A 81 5.52 10.90 -6.08
C ILE A 81 6.42 11.43 -4.97
N PRO A 82 6.76 12.73 -4.95
CA PRO A 82 7.52 13.31 -3.87
C PRO A 82 6.76 13.20 -2.54
N TYR A 83 7.47 12.85 -1.49
CA TYR A 83 6.98 12.94 -0.13
C TYR A 83 6.85 14.42 0.24
N HIS A 84 5.63 14.90 0.38
CA HIS A 84 5.34 16.29 0.73
C HIS A 84 5.36 16.56 2.24
N TYR A 85 6.18 15.85 3.02
CA TYR A 85 6.43 16.27 4.40
C TYR A 85 7.37 17.48 4.35
N LYS A 86 6.80 18.69 4.43
CA LYS A 86 7.59 19.87 4.74
C LYS A 86 7.40 20.17 6.21
N THR A 87 8.38 19.80 7.04
CA THR A 87 8.48 20.33 8.40
C THR A 87 8.73 21.83 8.31
N MET A 88 7.66 22.61 8.40
CA MET A 88 7.76 24.07 8.46
C MET A 88 8.26 24.45 9.86
N LYS A 89 9.55 24.84 9.96
CA LYS A 89 10.30 25.29 11.17
C LYS A 89 10.54 24.24 12.27
N ASN A 90 11.67 24.45 12.99
CA ASN A 90 12.12 23.74 14.21
C ASN A 90 11.18 23.97 15.41
N ASN A 91 9.91 23.63 15.28
CA ASN A 91 9.05 23.51 16.45
C ASN A 91 9.19 22.08 16.99
N GLU A 92 9.45 21.94 18.29
CA GLU A 92 9.58 20.64 18.97
C GLU A 92 8.30 19.80 18.91
N VAL A 93 7.16 20.46 18.63
CA VAL A 93 5.84 19.85 18.53
C VAL A 93 5.37 19.85 17.08
N LEU A 94 5.18 18.65 16.53
CA LEU A 94 4.64 18.42 15.19
C LEU A 94 3.14 18.07 15.27
N ASN A 95 2.34 18.64 14.37
CA ASN A 95 0.97 18.22 14.14
C ASN A 95 0.96 16.92 13.33
N THR A 96 0.64 15.80 13.98
CA THR A 96 0.50 14.47 13.35
C THR A 96 -0.97 14.12 13.04
N SER A 97 -1.92 15.00 13.37
CA SER A 97 -3.37 14.79 13.22
C SER A 97 -3.86 15.06 11.79
N TRP A 98 -3.26 14.41 10.80
CA TRP A 98 -3.57 14.61 9.38
C TRP A 98 -5.05 14.36 9.01
N ILE A 99 -5.75 13.47 9.73
CA ILE A 99 -7.18 13.21 9.54
C ILE A 99 -8.01 14.43 9.95
N GLU A 100 -7.69 15.04 11.10
CA GLU A 100 -8.37 16.25 11.56
C GLU A 100 -8.14 17.41 10.59
N ASP A 101 -6.94 17.48 9.98
CA ASP A 101 -6.59 18.48 8.97
C ASP A 101 -7.45 18.33 7.71
N LEU A 102 -7.72 17.09 7.28
CA LEU A 102 -8.58 16.78 6.14
C LEU A 102 -10.00 17.34 6.34
N PHE A 103 -10.53 17.25 7.56
CA PHE A 103 -11.84 17.76 7.92
C PHE A 103 -11.83 19.23 8.38
N LYS A 104 -10.67 19.90 8.40
CA LYS A 104 -10.47 21.28 8.88
C LYS A 104 -10.92 21.49 10.33
N ILE A 105 -10.87 20.46 11.17
CA ILE A 105 -11.35 20.50 12.56
C ILE A 105 -10.30 21.10 13.51
N ASN A 106 -9.03 21.00 13.16
CA ASN A 106 -7.87 21.35 13.98
C ASN A 106 -7.00 22.45 13.33
N THR A 107 -7.61 23.37 12.59
CA THR A 107 -6.89 24.44 11.85
C THR A 107 -5.93 25.26 12.73
N TRP A 108 -6.22 25.41 14.03
CA TRP A 108 -5.35 26.05 15.00
C TRP A 108 -3.99 25.35 15.19
N LYS A 109 -3.91 24.03 14.96
CA LYS A 109 -2.65 23.25 14.99
C LYS A 109 -1.79 23.45 13.74
N ASN A 110 -2.30 24.17 12.75
CA ASN A 110 -1.59 24.51 11.51
C ASN A 110 -1.02 25.93 11.52
N GLU A 111 -1.05 26.63 12.66
CA GLU A 111 -0.36 27.90 12.85
C GLU A 111 1.17 27.67 12.88
N GLU A 112 1.86 28.03 11.79
CA GLU A 112 3.31 27.82 11.60
C GLU A 112 4.19 28.45 12.71
N ASN A 113 3.66 29.46 13.41
CA ASN A 113 4.35 30.12 14.52
C ASN A 113 4.23 29.38 15.87
N ARG A 114 3.42 28.31 15.96
CA ARG A 114 3.15 27.58 17.20
C ARG A 114 3.40 26.08 17.10
N VAL A 115 3.04 25.44 15.99
CA VAL A 115 3.13 23.99 15.81
C VAL A 115 3.66 23.70 14.40
N GLY A 116 4.63 22.80 14.28
CA GLY A 116 5.16 22.38 12.98
C GLY A 116 4.11 21.56 12.23
N LYS A 117 3.83 21.92 10.98
CA LYS A 117 2.81 21.25 10.16
C LYS A 117 3.39 20.05 9.42
N ILE A 118 2.67 18.92 9.41
CA ILE A 118 2.92 17.81 8.48
C ILE A 118 1.87 17.88 7.38
N CYS A 119 2.30 18.25 6.16
CA CYS A 119 1.43 18.32 5.00
C CYS A 119 1.32 16.94 4.31
N ILE A 120 0.10 16.54 3.94
CA ILE A 120 -0.14 15.39 3.07
C ILE A 120 -1.07 15.85 1.93
N ASN A 121 -0.48 16.28 0.80
CA ASN A 121 -1.01 16.46 -0.58
C ASN A 121 -2.47 17.01 -0.81
N PRO A 122 -2.79 17.82 -1.85
CA PRO A 122 -1.98 18.72 -2.69
C PRO A 122 -2.12 20.22 -2.32
N GLN A 123 -2.80 20.55 -1.23
CA GLN A 123 -3.23 21.93 -0.91
C GLN A 123 -2.22 22.73 -0.05
N CYS A 124 -0.93 22.40 -0.09
CA CYS A 124 0.07 23.20 0.64
C CYS A 124 0.65 24.26 -0.29
N LYS A 125 0.01 25.44 -0.31
CA LYS A 125 0.61 26.70 -0.76
C LYS A 125 1.27 27.40 0.40
#